data_AF-A0AAD0FWH6-F1
#
_entry.id   AF-A0AAD0FWH6-F1
#
_cell.length_a   1.000
_cell.length_b   1.000
_cell.length_c   1.000
_cell.angle_alpha   90.00
_cell.angle_beta   90.00
_cell.angle_gamma   90.00
#
_symmetry.space_group_name_H-M   'P 1'
#
loop_
_entity.id
_entity.type
_entity.pdbx_description
1 polymer ?
#
loop_
_entity_poly.entity_id
_entity_poly.type
_entity_poly.pdbx_seq_one_letter_code
_entity_poly.pdbx_strand_id
1 'polypeptide(L)' 'MNRRKKIVTKFQKKDKRANAKLHKSNKPAYISKADREKLEQQAEQSTQIEQNQEQP' A
#
# COMPACT_ATOMS: atom_id res chain seq x y z
N MET A 1 21.71 28.17 -3.49
CA MET A 1 20.48 27.48 -3.03
C MET A 1 19.36 27.72 -4.02
N ASN A 2 19.22 26.85 -5.02
CA ASN A 2 18.18 26.98 -6.03
C ASN A 2 16.79 26.79 -5.41
N ARG A 3 15.82 27.60 -5.82
CA ARG A 3 14.42 27.55 -5.31
C ARG A 3 13.87 26.13 -5.35
N ARG A 4 14.12 25.41 -6.46
CA ARG A 4 13.74 24.00 -6.65
C ARG A 4 14.28 23.09 -5.53
N LYS A 5 15.59 23.14 -5.24
CA LYS A 5 16.23 22.32 -4.18
C LYS A 5 15.66 22.65 -2.80
N LYS A 6 15.36 23.92 -2.52
CA LYS A 6 14.75 24.35 -1.24
C LYS A 6 13.34 23.77 -1.07
N ILE A 7 12.54 23.79 -2.15
CA ILE A 7 11.18 23.23 -2.14
C ILE A 7 11.23 21.72 -1.89
N VAL A 8 12.04 20.98 -2.66
CA VAL A 8 12.18 19.52 -2.54
C VAL A 8 12.63 19.12 -1.13
N THR A 9 13.68 19.76 -0.62
CA THR A 9 14.18 19.44 0.73
C THR A 9 13.17 19.75 1.83
N LYS A 10 12.34 20.78 1.68
CA LYS A 10 11.25 21.10 2.62
C LYS A 10 10.18 20.02 2.62
N PHE A 11 9.75 19.53 1.45
CA PHE A 11 8.76 18.46 1.35
C PHE A 11 9.29 17.15 1.91
N GLN A 12 10.49 16.73 1.49
CA GLN A 12 11.12 15.51 2.02
C GLN A 12 11.25 15.50 3.54
N LYS A 13 11.57 16.64 4.17
CA LYS A 13 11.62 16.77 5.63
C LYS A 13 10.24 16.57 6.28
N LYS A 14 9.18 17.10 5.66
CA LYS A 14 7.80 16.91 6.13
C LYS A 14 7.37 15.45 6.00
N ASP A 15 7.64 14.83 4.86
CA ASP A 15 7.28 13.43 4.59
C ASP A 15 7.98 12.50 5.58
N LYS A 16 9.29 12.69 5.81
CA LYS A 16 10.05 11.94 6.81
C LYS A 16 9.47 12.11 8.22
N ARG A 17 9.06 13.32 8.61
CA ARG A 17 8.45 13.58 9.91
C ARG A 17 7.07 12.94 10.07
N ALA A 18 6.27 12.91 8.99
CA ALA A 18 4.98 12.22 8.97
C ALA A 18 5.16 10.70 9.07
N ASN A 19 6.07 10.13 8.27
CA ASN A 19 6.34 8.70 8.23
C ASN A 19 7.01 8.18 9.52
N ALA A 20 7.83 8.99 10.19
CA ALA A 20 8.48 8.59 11.44
C ALA A 20 7.50 8.27 12.58
N LYS A 21 6.28 8.82 12.53
CA LYS A 21 5.21 8.57 13.52
C LYS A 21 4.19 7.53 13.05
N LEU A 22 4.27 7.10 11.79
CA LEU A 22 3.36 6.13 11.21
C LEU A 22 3.85 4.72 11.54
N HIS A 23 3.41 4.18 12.67
CA HIS A 23 3.65 2.79 13.03
C HIS A 23 2.69 1.88 12.26
N LYS A 24 3.14 1.37 11.10
CA LYS A 24 2.48 0.23 10.46
C LYS A 24 2.97 -1.07 11.11
N SER A 25 2.07 -1.83 11.72
CA SER A 25 2.39 -3.19 12.11
C SER A 25 2.44 -4.06 10.85
N ASN A 26 3.56 -4.77 10.63
CA ASN A 26 3.66 -5.79 9.57
C ASN A 26 2.82 -7.06 9.88
N LYS A 27 2.04 -7.06 10.96
CA LYS A 27 1.15 -8.16 11.31
C LYS A 27 -0.17 -7.93 10.60
N PRO A 28 -0.73 -8.94 9.90
CA PRO A 28 -2.10 -8.84 9.43
C PRO A 28 -3.01 -8.62 10.63
N ALA A 29 -4.01 -7.74 10.49
CA ALA A 29 -5.05 -7.61 11.49
C ALA A 29 -5.68 -9.00 11.71
N TYR A 30 -5.94 -9.37 12.96
CA TYR A 30 -6.67 -10.60 13.24
C TYR A 30 -8.10 -10.42 12.74
N ILE A 31 -8.39 -11.04 11.61
CA ILE A 31 -9.71 -11.12 11.00
C ILE A 31 -10.31 -12.48 11.34
N SER A 32 -11.64 -12.55 11.45
CA SER A 32 -12.32 -13.81 11.72
C SER A 32 -12.08 -14.82 10.57
N LYS A 33 -12.31 -16.12 10.81
CA LYS A 33 -12.16 -17.15 9.76
C LYS A 33 -13.02 -16.84 8.53
N ALA A 34 -14.26 -16.39 8.75
CA ALA A 34 -15.18 -16.01 7.68
C ALA A 34 -14.67 -14.81 6.86
N ASP A 35 -14.06 -13.81 7.51
CA ASP A 35 -13.53 -12.65 6.82
C ASP A 35 -12.27 -12.99 6.01
N ARG A 36 -11.46 -13.96 6.47
CA ARG A 36 -10.28 -14.43 5.74
C ARG A 36 -10.68 -15.20 4.48
N GLU A 37 -11.64 -16.12 4.57
CA GLU A 37 -12.16 -16.86 3.41
C GLU A 37 -12.76 -15.92 2.36
N LYS A 38 -13.48 -14.88 2.80
CA LYS A 38 -14.05 -13.87 1.90
C LYS A 38 -12.98 -13.05 1.17
N LEU A 39 -11.89 -12.70 1.86
CA LEU A 39 -10.77 -11.96 1.25
C LEU A 39 -9.94 -12.83 0.30
N GLU A 40 -9.74 -14.11 0.62
CA GLU A 40 -9.07 -15.06 -0.28
C GLU A 40 -9.88 -15.29 -1.55
N GLN A 41 -11.20 -15.49 -1.45
CA GLN A 41 -12.08 -15.59 -2.63
C GLN A 41 -12.06 -14.32 -3.50
N GLN A 42 -12.02 -13.13 -2.88
CA GLN A 42 -11.92 -11.87 -3.64
C GLN A 42 -10.55 -11.71 -4.31
N ALA A 43 -9.46 -12.13 -3.66
CA ALA A 43 -8.11 -12.10 -4.22
C ALA A 43 -7.95 -13.10 -5.38
N GLU A 44 -8.53 -14.28 -5.27
CA GLU A 44 -8.59 -15.29 -6.33
C GLU A 44 -9.41 -14.79 -7.53
N GLN A 45 -10.52 -14.11 -7.31
CA GLN A 45 -11.29 -13.50 -8.39
C GLN A 45 -10.53 -12.38 -9.10
N SER A 46 -9.84 -11.50 -8.37
CA SER A 46 -9.03 -10.44 -8.99
C SER A 46 -7.86 -10.98 -9.81
N THR A 47 -7.20 -12.05 -9.33
CA THR A 47 -6.08 -12.67 -10.05
C THR A 47 -6.54 -13.44 -11.30
N GLN A 48 -7.72 -14.08 -11.27
CA GLN A 48 -8.30 -14.72 -12.45
C GLN A 48 -8.74 -13.71 -13.53
N ILE A 49 -9.23 -12.53 -13.11
CA ILE A 49 -9.61 -11.45 -14.04
C ILE A 49 -8.37 -10.87 -14.74
N GLU A 50 -7.25 -10.72 -14.04
CA GLU A 50 -5.98 -10.25 -14.62
C GLU A 50 -5.37 -11.29 -15.59
N GLN A 51 -5.42 -12.59 -15.27
CA GLN A 51 -4.89 -13.64 -16.16
C GLN A 51 -5.68 -13.82 -17.46
N ASN A 52 -6.98 -13.49 -17.47
CA ASN A 52 -7.80 -13.53 -18.68
C ASN A 52 -7.61 -12.30 -19.61
N GLN A 53 -6.89 -11.27 -19.16
CA GLN A 53 -6.60 -10.06 -19.96
C GLN A 53 -5.22 -10.13 -20.63
N GLU A 54 -4.41 -11.14 -20.32
CA GLU A 54 -3.02 -11.33 -20.81
C GLU A 54 -2.85 -12.54 -21.75
N GLN A 55 -3.90 -12.94 -22.47
CA GLN A 55 -3.76 -13.86 -23.60
C GLN A 55 -4.13 -13.12 -24.91
N PRO A 56 -3.33 -13.30 -25.98
CA PRO A 56 -3.27 -12.41 -27.15
C PRO A 56 -4.54 -12.37 -28.01
#